data_AF-M1DMC2-F1
#
_entry.id   AF-M1DMC2-F1
#
_cell.length_a   1.000
_cell.length_b   1.000
_cell.length_c   1.000
_cell.angle_alpha   90.00
_cell.angle_beta   90.00
_cell.angle_gamma   90.00
#
_symmetry.space_group_name_H-M   'P 1'
#
loop_
_entity.id
_entity.type
_entity.pdbx_description
1 polymer ?
#
loop_
_entity_poly.entity_id
_entity_poly.type
_entity_poly.pdbx_seq_one_letter_code
_entity_poly.pdbx_strand_id
1 'polypeptide(L)'
;MFTITADNVIELLKEVTDNTLREKIIQLAVGKTSSSSSIPNDKMVKDEFNYSAPYSLTEVHNRLSSKQTMIIRDTSFDDLKEEIKFLKQNHIICDHRLTQIESANNKGKNKVDESTAKENILANTLNIDPKQKCF
;
A
#
# COMPACT_ATOMS: atom_id res chain seq x y z
N MET A 1 15.47 34.11 -8.96
CA MET A 1 15.28 34.47 -7.55
C MET A 1 13.80 34.38 -7.26
N PHE A 2 13.35 33.43 -6.43
CA PHE A 2 11.94 33.28 -6.12
C PHE A 2 11.61 34.17 -4.92
N THR A 3 10.73 35.15 -5.13
CA THR A 3 10.29 36.06 -4.08
C THR A 3 9.08 35.44 -3.39
N ILE A 4 9.21 35.13 -2.10
CA ILE A 4 8.08 34.71 -1.28
C ILE A 4 7.21 35.95 -1.03
N THR A 5 6.00 35.96 -1.57
CA THR A 5 4.98 36.99 -1.33
C THR A 5 4.17 36.67 -0.07
N ALA A 6 3.47 37.67 0.48
CA ALA A 6 2.60 37.47 1.64
C ALA A 6 1.49 36.44 1.36
N ASP A 7 0.95 36.43 0.13
CA ASP A 7 -0.09 35.48 -0.28
C ASP A 7 0.41 34.03 -0.22
N ASN A 8 1.65 33.77 -0.66
CA ASN A 8 2.26 32.44 -0.60
C ASN A 8 2.47 31.96 0.84
N VAL A 9 2.77 32.88 1.77
CA VAL A 9 2.91 32.55 3.21
C VAL A 9 1.54 32.20 3.81
N ILE A 10 0.49 32.93 3.46
CA ILE A 10 -0.86 32.67 3.96
C ILE A 10 -1.37 31.32 3.48
N GLU A 11 -1.12 30.96 2.23
CA GLU A 11 -1.46 29.64 1.67
C GLU A 11 -0.72 28.52 2.41
N LEU A 12 0.60 28.66 2.60
CA LEU A 12 1.41 27.71 3.36
C LEU A 12 0.90 27.53 4.81
N LEU A 13 0.49 28.61 5.48
CA LEU A 13 -0.01 28.57 6.85
C LEU A 13 -1.38 27.89 7.00
N LYS A 14 -2.13 27.67 5.91
CA LYS A 14 -3.36 26.87 5.91
C LYS A 14 -3.08 25.37 5.87
N GLU A 15 -1.98 24.97 5.23
CA GLU A 15 -1.59 23.56 5.07
C GLU A 15 -0.77 23.03 6.26
N VAL A 16 -0.10 23.92 7.00
CA VAL A 16 0.69 23.55 8.18
C VAL A 16 -0.22 23.28 9.39
N THR A 17 -0.27 22.01 9.81
CA THR A 17 -1.02 21.56 10.99
C THR A 17 -0.23 21.66 12.30
N ASP A 18 1.10 21.65 12.23
CA ASP A 18 1.99 21.79 13.39
C ASP A 18 2.04 23.27 13.84
N ASN A 19 1.52 23.53 15.03
CA ASN A 19 1.47 24.89 15.60
C ASN A 19 2.86 25.50 15.83
N THR A 20 3.86 24.69 16.19
CA THR A 20 5.24 25.16 16.42
C THR A 20 5.89 25.58 15.11
N LEU A 21 5.68 24.80 14.04
CA LEU A 21 6.16 25.12 12.70
C LEU A 21 5.44 26.37 12.15
N ARG A 22 4.13 26.46 12.38
CA ARG A 22 3.29 27.60 11.98
C ARG A 22 3.78 28.90 12.61
N GLU A 23 4.09 28.91 13.90
CA GLU A 23 4.65 30.07 14.60
C GLU A 23 6.02 30.48 14.05
N LYS A 24 6.90 29.52 13.74
CA LYS A 24 8.23 29.80 13.15
C LYS A 24 8.13 30.48 11.78
N ILE A 25 7.19 30.03 10.94
CA ILE A 25 6.95 30.63 9.62
C ILE A 25 6.47 32.08 9.76
N ILE A 26 5.56 32.35 10.71
CA ILE A 26 5.07 33.71 10.98
C ILE A 26 6.22 34.61 11.46
N GLN A 27 7.05 34.14 12.39
CA GLN A 27 8.20 34.91 12.89
C GLN A 27 9.19 35.26 11.77
N LEU A 28 9.46 34.33 10.86
CA LEU A 28 10.33 34.56 9.70
C LEU A 28 9.73 35.53 8.68
N ALA A 29 8.40 35.51 8.51
CA ALA A 29 7.70 36.43 7.62
C ALA A 29 7.62 37.86 8.20
N VAL A 30 7.41 37.98 9.53
CA VAL A 30 7.31 39.26 10.26
C VAL A 30 8.69 39.88 10.51
N GLY A 31 9.73 39.07 10.70
CA GLY A 31 11.10 39.52 11.01
C GLY A 31 11.82 40.30 9.89
N LYS A 32 11.14 40.62 8.78
CA LYS A 32 11.71 41.40 7.66
C LYS A 32 11.62 42.92 7.84
N THR A 33 11.01 43.44 8.91
CA THR A 33 11.09 44.86 9.24
C THR A 33 12.20 45.13 10.25
N SER A 34 13.40 45.36 9.73
CA SER A 34 14.52 46.12 10.31
C SER A 34 14.73 46.09 11.83
N SER A 35 15.81 45.44 12.28
CA SER A 35 16.63 45.98 13.36
C SER A 35 18.11 45.78 13.05
N SER A 36 18.66 46.76 12.35
CA SER A 36 20.04 47.19 12.63
C SER A 36 20.01 47.84 14.00
N SER A 37 20.22 47.06 15.05
CA SER A 37 20.62 47.62 16.34
C SER A 37 22.14 47.53 16.39
N SER A 38 22.81 48.68 16.29
CA SER A 38 24.19 48.81 16.76
C SER A 38 24.18 48.60 18.27
N ILE A 39 24.33 47.35 18.71
CA ILE A 39 24.50 46.99 20.12
C ILE A 39 25.90 47.49 20.54
N PRO A 40 26.06 48.17 21.70
CA PRO A 40 27.38 48.50 22.22
C PRO A 40 28.13 47.20 22.50
N ASN A 41 29.31 47.07 21.90
CA ASN A 41 30.25 45.97 22.10
C ASN A 41 30.59 45.78 23.58
N ASP A 42 29.81 45.01 24.34
CA ASP A 42 30.28 44.59 25.65
C ASP A 42 29.97 43.15 26.06
N LYS A 43 29.10 42.42 25.35
CA LYS A 43 28.96 40.96 25.53
C LYS A 43 28.56 40.29 24.22
N MET A 44 29.51 40.14 23.29
CA MET A 44 29.33 39.17 22.20
C MET A 44 29.36 37.77 22.80
N VAL A 45 28.17 37.17 22.97
CA VAL A 45 28.06 35.72 23.05
C VAL A 45 28.56 35.19 21.71
N LYS A 46 29.74 34.58 21.74
CA LYS A 46 30.40 33.95 20.60
C LYS A 46 29.63 32.69 20.17
N ASP A 47 28.48 32.86 19.56
CA ASP A 47 27.97 31.87 18.59
C ASP A 47 28.06 32.49 17.20
N GLU A 48 29.29 32.92 16.89
CA GLU A 48 29.74 33.10 15.53
C GLU A 48 29.63 31.72 14.89
N PHE A 49 28.67 31.56 13.97
CA PHE A 49 28.63 30.41 13.08
C PHE A 49 30.02 30.34 12.43
N ASN A 50 30.86 29.46 12.96
CA ASN A 50 32.19 29.22 12.46
C ASN A 50 32.00 28.64 11.06
N TYR A 51 32.02 29.48 10.04
CA TYR A 51 32.38 29.09 8.68
C TYR A 51 33.87 28.69 8.69
N SER A 52 34.23 27.73 9.53
CA SER A 52 35.58 27.24 9.75
C SER A 52 35.94 26.35 8.58
N ALA A 53 36.63 26.97 7.62
CA ALA A 53 37.49 26.42 6.59
C ALA A 53 36.89 25.32 5.67
N PRO A 54 37.23 25.33 4.37
CA PRO A 54 36.97 24.16 3.52
C PRO A 54 37.61 22.93 4.16
N TYR A 55 36.87 21.81 4.19
CA TYR A 55 37.37 20.53 4.69
C TYR A 55 38.70 20.19 4.01
N SER A 56 39.69 19.75 4.78
CA SER A 56 40.93 19.26 4.21
C SER A 56 40.67 18.01 3.36
N LEU A 57 41.50 17.78 2.34
CA LEU A 57 41.39 16.56 1.53
C LEU A 57 41.46 15.29 2.36
N THR A 58 42.23 15.32 3.45
CA THR A 58 42.34 14.23 4.43
C THR A 58 41.03 14.01 5.19
N GLU A 59 40.35 15.08 5.63
CA GLU A 59 39.03 14.99 6.27
C GLU A 59 37.99 14.37 5.32
N VAL A 60 37.95 14.85 4.08
CA VAL A 60 37.04 14.29 3.05
C VAL A 60 37.34 12.81 2.82
N HIS A 61 38.61 12.45 2.67
CA HIS A 61 39.03 11.07 2.49
C HIS A 61 38.65 10.18 3.69
N ASN A 62 38.84 10.66 4.92
CA ASN A 62 38.48 9.92 6.13
C ASN A 62 36.96 9.68 6.21
N ARG A 63 36.14 10.66 5.81
CA ARG A 63 34.67 10.53 5.75
C ARG A 63 34.19 9.59 4.66
N LEU A 64 34.86 9.57 3.50
CA LEU A 64 34.56 8.65 2.40
C LEU A 64 35.01 7.22 2.74
N SER A 65 36.16 7.08 3.38
CA SER A 65 36.75 5.80 3.76
C SER A 65 36.00 5.14 4.93
N SER A 66 35.59 5.91 5.94
CA SER A 66 34.80 5.41 7.08
C SER A 66 33.35 5.04 6.73
N LYS A 67 32.86 5.46 5.55
CA LYS A 67 31.55 5.10 4.99
C LYS A 67 31.65 4.02 3.91
N GLN A 68 32.59 3.09 4.04
CA GLN A 68 32.37 1.77 3.45
C GLN A 68 31.26 1.09 4.25
N THR A 69 30.03 1.62 4.11
CA THR A 69 28.80 1.01 4.54
C THR A 69 28.80 -0.34 3.85
N MET A 70 29.04 -1.40 4.62
CA MET A 70 28.79 -2.75 4.19
C MET A 70 27.41 -2.72 3.52
N ILE A 71 27.38 -2.88 2.20
CA ILE A 71 26.14 -2.94 1.44
C ILE A 71 25.53 -4.27 1.85
N ILE A 72 24.82 -4.26 2.98
CA ILE A 72 23.89 -5.32 3.33
C ILE A 72 22.86 -5.24 2.23
N ARG A 73 22.99 -6.14 1.25
CA ARG A 73 22.00 -6.25 0.18
C ARG A 73 20.74 -6.73 0.85
N ASP A 74 19.84 -5.79 1.07
CA ASP A 74 18.49 -6.08 1.53
C ASP A 74 17.80 -6.89 0.42
N THR A 75 17.59 -8.18 0.67
CA THR A 75 16.90 -9.09 -0.25
C THR A 75 15.39 -9.06 -0.09
N SER A 76 14.87 -8.31 0.89
CA SER A 76 13.44 -8.31 1.24
C SER A 76 12.53 -7.99 0.05
N PHE A 77 13.01 -7.17 -0.88
CA PHE A 77 12.25 -6.84 -2.09
C PHE A 77 12.17 -8.02 -3.08
N ASP A 78 13.27 -8.76 -3.26
CA ASP A 78 13.30 -9.94 -4.13
C ASP A 78 12.48 -11.08 -3.51
N ASP A 79 12.57 -11.26 -2.18
CA ASP A 79 11.77 -12.23 -1.43
C ASP A 79 10.27 -11.92 -1.55
N LEU A 80 9.88 -10.66 -1.37
CA LEU A 80 8.48 -10.21 -1.54
C LEU A 80 7.96 -10.44 -2.96
N LYS A 81 8.81 -10.25 -3.97
CA LYS A 81 8.46 -10.47 -5.38
C LYS A 81 8.18 -11.95 -5.65
N GLU A 82 8.97 -12.86 -5.07
CA GLU A 82 8.71 -14.29 -5.17
C GLU A 82 7.41 -14.69 -4.45
N GLU A 83 7.17 -14.15 -3.27
CA GLU A 83 5.95 -14.43 -2.50
C GLU A 83 4.67 -13.98 -3.23
N ILE A 84 4.68 -12.79 -3.83
CA ILE A 84 3.56 -12.29 -4.65
C ILE A 84 3.29 -13.22 -5.83
N LYS A 85 4.33 -13.75 -6.48
CA LYS A 85 4.18 -14.68 -7.61
C LYS A 85 3.53 -15.99 -7.16
N PHE A 86 3.96 -16.54 -6.02
CA PHE A 86 3.39 -17.74 -5.44
C PHE A 86 1.91 -17.57 -5.05
N LEU A 87 1.58 -16.45 -4.41
CA LEU A 87 0.20 -16.13 -4.01
C LEU A 87 -0.74 -16.00 -5.21
N LYS A 88 -0.30 -15.35 -6.29
CA LYS A 88 -1.09 -15.25 -7.54
C LYS A 88 -1.41 -16.61 -8.15
N GLN A 89 -0.43 -17.52 -8.17
CA GLN A 89 -0.64 -18.87 -8.67
C GLN A 89 -1.64 -19.64 -7.81
N ASN A 90 -1.52 -19.54 -6.49
CA ASN A 90 -2.45 -20.20 -5.57
C ASN A 90 -3.88 -19.65 -5.70
N HIS A 91 -4.04 -18.34 -5.87
CA HIS A 91 -5.35 -17.73 -6.10
C HIS A 91 -6.04 -18.32 -7.33
N ILE A 92 -5.33 -18.43 -8.46
CA ILE A 92 -5.86 -19.03 -9.69
C ILE A 92 -6.28 -20.49 -9.47
N ILE A 93 -5.47 -21.27 -8.75
CA ILE A 93 -5.78 -22.67 -8.43
C ILE A 93 -7.03 -22.78 -7.56
N CYS A 94 -7.14 -21.92 -6.54
CA CYS A 94 -8.31 -21.88 -5.65
C CYS A 94 -9.58 -21.53 -6.41
N ASP A 95 -9.55 -20.50 -7.26
CA ASP A 95 -10.71 -20.09 -8.06
C ASP A 95 -11.16 -21.21 -9.01
N HIS A 96 -10.21 -21.89 -9.64
CA HIS A 96 -10.51 -23.03 -10.50
C HIS A 96 -11.17 -24.18 -9.73
N ARG A 97 -10.65 -24.51 -8.53
CA ARG A 97 -11.24 -25.54 -7.67
C ARG A 97 -12.63 -25.15 -7.18
N LEU A 98 -12.83 -23.89 -6.81
CA LEU A 98 -14.13 -23.36 -6.40
C LEU A 98 -15.16 -23.50 -7.52
N THR A 99 -14.79 -23.10 -8.74
CA THR A 99 -15.64 -23.23 -9.94
C THR A 99 -16.03 -24.70 -10.21
N GLN A 100 -15.09 -25.63 -10.06
CA GLN A 100 -15.39 -27.07 -10.20
C GLN A 100 -16.37 -27.57 -9.13
N ILE A 101 -16.23 -27.13 -7.89
CA ILE A 101 -17.14 -27.49 -6.79
C ILE A 101 -18.54 -26.93 -7.04
N GLU A 102 -18.65 -25.65 -7.41
CA GLU A 102 -19.91 -24.99 -7.69
C GLU A 102 -20.66 -25.65 -8.86
N SER A 103 -19.94 -25.96 -9.94
CA SER A 103 -20.52 -26.68 -11.09
C SER A 103 -20.96 -28.10 -10.74
N ALA A 104 -20.19 -28.84 -9.93
CA ALA A 104 -20.57 -30.17 -9.45
C ALA A 104 -21.82 -30.11 -8.55
N ASN A 105 -21.89 -29.13 -7.64
CA ASN A 105 -23.03 -28.94 -6.74
C ASN A 105 -24.31 -28.55 -7.48
N ASN A 106 -24.21 -27.72 -8.53
CA ASN A 106 -25.35 -27.39 -9.38
C ASN A 106 -25.83 -28.58 -10.21
N LYS A 107 -24.92 -29.47 -10.62
CA LYS A 107 -25.28 -30.71 -11.36
C LYS A 107 -25.99 -31.75 -10.48
N GLY A 108 -25.69 -31.79 -9.18
CA GLY A 108 -26.35 -32.67 -8.21
C GLY A 108 -27.78 -32.25 -7.86
N LYS A 109 -28.11 -30.96 -7.95
CA LYS A 109 -29.47 -30.44 -7.67
C LYS A 109 -30.48 -30.65 -8.79
N ASN A 110 -30.03 -30.97 -10.01
CA ASN A 110 -30.91 -31.14 -11.17
C ASN A 110 -31.37 -32.59 -11.42
N LYS A 111 -31.12 -33.53 -10.49
CA LYS A 111 -31.48 -34.96 -10.65
C LYS A 111 -32.73 -35.41 -9.89
N VAL A 112 -33.47 -34.50 -9.24
CA VAL A 112 -34.65 -34.88 -8.45
C VAL A 112 -35.94 -35.04 -9.29
N ASP A 113 -35.97 -34.62 -10.57
CA ASP A 113 -37.24 -34.62 -11.33
C ASP A 113 -37.30 -35.51 -12.59
N GLU A 114 -36.24 -36.23 -12.97
CA GLU A 114 -36.32 -37.13 -14.15
C GLU A 114 -36.57 -38.60 -13.79
N SER A 115 -36.35 -39.01 -12.53
CA SER A 115 -36.64 -40.37 -12.06
C SER A 115 -38.12 -40.59 -11.79
N THR A 116 -38.81 -39.56 -11.26
CA THR A 116 -40.22 -39.63 -10.86
C THR A 116 -41.19 -39.67 -12.06
N ALA A 117 -40.74 -39.19 -13.23
CA ALA A 117 -41.54 -39.24 -14.46
C ALA A 117 -41.48 -40.61 -15.16
N LYS A 118 -40.39 -41.37 -15.03
CA LYS A 118 -40.25 -42.70 -15.67
C LYS A 118 -40.85 -43.84 -14.83
N GLU A 119 -40.89 -43.70 -13.51
CA GLU A 119 -41.48 -44.72 -12.63
C GLU A 119 -43.02 -44.78 -12.75
N ASN A 120 -43.68 -43.66 -13.04
CA ASN A 120 -45.14 -43.60 -13.23
C ASN A 120 -45.63 -44.16 -14.58
N ILE A 121 -44.76 -44.31 -15.58
CA ILE A 121 -45.14 -44.90 -16.88
C ILE A 121 -45.11 -46.43 -16.83
N LEU A 122 -44.15 -47.01 -16.10
CA LEU A 122 -44.00 -48.47 -16.00
C LEU A 122 -45.08 -49.13 -15.14
N ALA A 123 -45.57 -48.43 -14.11
CA ALA A 123 -46.62 -48.92 -13.22
C ALA A 123 -48.01 -49.00 -13.90
N ASN A 124 -48.28 -48.18 -14.92
CA ASN A 124 -49.54 -48.20 -15.65
C ASN A 124 -49.63 -49.28 -16.75
N THR A 125 -48.50 -49.89 -17.13
CA THR A 125 -48.47 -50.95 -18.17
C THR A 125 -48.54 -52.37 -17.63
N LEU A 126 -48.47 -52.57 -16.30
CA LEU A 126 -48.44 -53.89 -15.67
C LEU A 126 -49.78 -54.36 -15.09
N ASN A 127 -50.87 -53.63 -15.30
CA ASN A 127 -52.21 -54.11 -14.98
C ASN A 127 -52.82 -54.86 -16.17
N ILE A 128 -52.25 -56.03 -16.50
CA ILE A 128 -52.87 -56.98 -17.42
C ILE A 128 -53.63 -58.00 -16.57
N ASP A 129 -54.96 -57.84 -16.60
CA ASP A 129 -55.98 -58.66 -15.96
C ASP A 129 -55.82 -60.16 -16.30
N PRO A 130 -55.72 -61.08 -15.33
CA PRO A 130 -55.56 -62.51 -15.61
C PRO A 130 -56.92 -63.20 -15.72
N LYS A 131 -57.72 -62.91 -16.75
CA LYS A 131 -58.92 -63.71 -17.08
C LYS A 131 -59.25 -63.71 -18.58
N GLN A 132 -58.90 -64.78 -19.30
CA GLN A 132 -59.89 -65.74 -19.83
C GLN A 132 -59.26 -66.78 -20.79
N LYS A 133 -59.80 -67.99 -20.67
CA LYS A 133 -59.60 -69.20 -21.47
C LYS A 133 -60.16 -69.09 -22.91
N CYS A 134 -59.84 -70.13 -23.68
CA CYS A 134 -60.40 -70.59 -24.97
C CYS A 134 -59.56 -70.11 -26.17
N PHE A 135 -58.93 -70.97 -26.97
CA PHE A 135 -59.41 -72.23 -27.57
C PHE A 135 -58.36 -73.35 -27.55
#